data_AF-A0A0L9UDX7-F1
#
_entry.id   AF-A0A0L9UDX7-F1
#
_cell.length_a   1.000
_cell.length_b   1.000
_cell.length_c   1.000
_cell.angle_alpha   90.00
_cell.angle_beta   90.00
_cell.angle_gamma   90.00
#
_symmetry.space_group_name_H-M   'P 1'
#
loop_
_entity.id
_entity.type
_entity.pdbx_description
1 polymer ?
#
loop_
_entity_poly.entity_id
_entity_poly.type
_entity_poly.pdbx_seq_one_letter_code
_entity_poly.pdbx_strand_id
1 'polypeptide(L)'
;MASETRPNIVLNIAKALIDDHNFNVVASMLAASGVVQEFEADEGDVGITLFVPVDDAFTDLPPSVALHSLPADKKGVVLKFHILHSYYSLGSLESVVNPFQPTLATKAMGAGSFTVNISRVNEFIAINTGIIQASVT
;
A
#
# COMPACT_ATOMS: atom_id res chain seq x y z
N MET A 1 -29.07 9.36 20.50
CA MET A 1 -27.92 9.78 19.66
C MET A 1 -26.68 9.20 20.31
N ALA A 2 -26.29 7.98 19.96
CA ALA A 2 -25.06 7.39 20.44
C ALA A 2 -23.94 7.92 19.54
N SER A 3 -23.05 8.72 20.11
CA SER A 3 -21.80 9.09 19.46
C SER A 3 -20.93 7.84 19.45
N GLU A 4 -21.00 7.07 18.37
CA GLU A 4 -20.00 6.04 18.08
C GLU A 4 -18.67 6.77 17.91
N THR A 5 -17.87 6.77 18.96
CA THR A 5 -16.51 7.26 18.91
C THR A 5 -15.76 6.26 18.03
N ARG A 6 -15.62 6.57 16.74
CA ARG A 6 -14.79 5.81 15.82
C ARG A 6 -13.43 5.64 16.51
N PRO A 7 -12.95 4.39 16.75
CA PRO A 7 -11.62 4.21 17.32
C PRO A 7 -10.62 4.95 16.43
N ASN A 8 -9.64 5.65 16.99
CA ASN A 8 -8.59 6.30 16.20
C ASN A 8 -7.94 5.25 15.29
N ILE A 9 -8.28 5.24 14.01
CA ILE A 9 -7.92 4.20 13.04
C ILE A 9 -6.40 4.27 12.74
N VAL A 10 -5.79 5.45 12.97
CA VAL A 10 -4.34 5.76 12.86
C VAL A 10 -3.49 4.71 13.59
N LEU A 11 -4.02 4.10 14.66
CA LEU A 11 -3.31 3.14 15.49
C LEU A 11 -3.50 1.69 15.07
N ASN A 12 -4.38 1.36 14.11
CA ASN A 12 -4.67 -0.04 13.78
C ASN A 12 -3.73 -0.60 12.69
N ILE A 13 -3.47 0.14 11.61
CA ILE A 13 -2.65 -0.39 10.50
C ILE A 13 -1.20 -0.62 10.94
N ALA A 14 -0.52 0.43 11.45
CA ALA A 14 0.88 0.30 11.89
C ALA A 14 1.03 -0.72 13.03
N LYS A 15 0.05 -0.80 13.93
CA LYS A 15 0.04 -1.80 15.00
C LYS A 15 -0.16 -3.22 14.48
N ALA A 16 -1.09 -3.43 13.56
CA ALA A 16 -1.34 -4.75 12.96
C ALA A 16 -0.08 -5.27 12.25
N LEU A 17 0.67 -4.39 11.58
CA LEU A 17 1.94 -4.75 10.95
C LEU A 17 3.04 -5.11 11.95
N ILE A 18 3.14 -4.39 13.07
CA ILE A 18 4.10 -4.68 14.14
C ILE A 18 3.76 -6.01 14.82
N ASP A 19 2.47 -6.26 15.06
CA ASP A 19 2.01 -7.47 15.76
C ASP A 19 2.24 -8.76 14.94
N ASP A 20 2.36 -8.67 13.60
CA ASP A 20 2.69 -9.80 12.70
C ASP A 20 4.21 -10.09 12.62
N HIS A 21 5.06 -9.21 13.16
CA HIS A 21 6.52 -9.32 13.21
C HIS A 21 7.29 -9.36 11.89
N ASN A 22 6.65 -9.52 10.73
CA ASN A 22 7.32 -9.60 9.41
C ASN A 22 7.29 -8.29 8.60
N PHE A 23 6.75 -7.20 9.17
CA PHE A 23 6.50 -5.94 8.45
C PHE A 23 7.06 -4.71 9.19
N ASN A 24 8.13 -4.88 9.97
CA ASN A 24 8.68 -3.83 10.83
C ASN A 24 9.24 -2.66 10.03
N VAL A 25 9.83 -2.93 8.86
CA VAL A 25 10.41 -1.89 7.99
C VAL A 25 9.32 -0.94 7.52
N VAL A 26 8.22 -1.48 6.98
CA VAL A 26 7.10 -0.66 6.50
C VAL A 26 6.40 0.03 7.66
N ALA A 27 6.17 -0.65 8.78
CA ALA A 27 5.56 -0.03 9.96
C ALA A 27 6.36 1.21 10.44
N SER A 28 7.69 1.10 10.46
CA SER A 28 8.59 2.21 10.80
C SER A 28 8.52 3.34 9.77
N MET A 29 8.47 3.02 8.48
CA MET A 29 8.34 4.01 7.40
C MET A 29 6.99 4.74 7.46
N LEU A 30 5.89 4.03 7.75
CA LEU A 30 4.56 4.59 7.91
C LEU A 30 4.50 5.57 9.10
N ALA A 31 5.04 5.16 10.25
CA ALA A 31 5.10 6.02 11.44
C ALA A 31 5.93 7.29 11.21
N ALA A 32 7.04 7.20 10.48
CA ALA A 32 7.94 8.33 10.25
C ALA A 32 7.47 9.29 9.13
N SER A 33 6.64 8.83 8.21
CA SER A 33 6.28 9.57 6.99
C SER A 33 5.04 10.45 7.14
N GLY A 34 4.20 10.21 8.15
CA GLY A 34 2.94 10.93 8.33
C GLY A 34 1.87 10.62 7.27
N VAL A 35 2.10 9.61 6.42
CA VAL A 35 1.15 9.23 5.37
C VAL A 35 -0.06 8.50 5.97
N VAL A 36 0.07 7.92 7.16
CA VAL A 36 -1.05 7.30 7.88
C VAL A 36 -2.19 8.30 8.10
N GLN A 37 -1.90 9.55 8.45
CA GLN A 37 -2.91 10.58 8.63
C GLN A 37 -3.63 10.93 7.32
N GLU A 38 -2.94 10.80 6.18
CA GLU A 38 -3.54 10.98 4.86
C GLU A 38 -4.39 9.76 4.46
N PHE A 39 -4.02 8.55 4.88
CA PHE A 39 -4.84 7.36 4.70
C PHE A 39 -6.19 7.55 5.37
N GLU A 40 -6.20 7.96 6.64
CA GLU A 40 -7.40 8.17 7.43
C GLU A 40 -8.33 9.23 6.85
N ALA A 41 -7.74 10.23 6.19
CA ALA A 41 -8.48 11.28 5.51
C ALA A 41 -9.06 10.82 4.16
N ASP A 42 -8.39 9.90 3.46
CA ASP A 42 -8.86 9.27 2.21
C ASP A 42 -9.67 7.97 2.46
N GLU A 43 -9.68 7.42 3.69
CA GLU A 43 -10.56 6.35 4.20
C GLU A 43 -11.99 6.87 4.41
N GLY A 44 -12.55 7.50 3.38
CA GLY A 44 -14.01 7.64 3.28
C GLY A 44 -14.71 6.28 3.37
N ASP A 45 -16.04 6.24 3.27
CA ASP A 45 -16.87 5.03 3.51
C ASP A 45 -16.52 3.77 2.65
N VAL A 46 -15.54 3.84 1.75
CA VAL A 46 -15.10 2.77 0.82
C VAL A 46 -13.85 2.00 1.27
N GLY A 47 -13.10 2.49 2.28
CA GLY A 47 -11.87 1.86 2.78
C GLY A 47 -10.70 1.83 1.78
N ILE A 48 -9.60 1.19 2.17
CA ILE A 48 -8.36 1.07 1.36
C ILE A 48 -7.87 -0.39 1.24
N THR A 49 -6.99 -0.63 0.27
CA THR A 49 -6.19 -1.85 0.18
C THR A 49 -4.72 -1.47 0.19
N LEU A 50 -3.96 -1.97 1.16
CA LEU A 50 -2.53 -1.73 1.29
C LEU A 50 -1.76 -3.03 1.00
N PHE A 51 -0.88 -2.99 -0.01
CA PHE A 51 0.03 -4.08 -0.30
C PHE A 51 1.34 -3.88 0.47
N VAL A 52 1.59 -4.70 1.47
CA VAL A 52 2.77 -4.56 2.33
C VAL A 52 3.84 -5.59 1.96
N PRO A 53 5.04 -5.16 1.53
CA PRO A 53 6.17 -6.08 1.39
C PRO A 53 6.65 -6.57 2.76
N VAL A 54 7.00 -7.85 2.85
CA VAL A 54 7.69 -8.42 4.01
C VAL A 54 9.08 -7.82 4.19
N ASP A 55 9.61 -7.84 5.41
CA ASP A 55 10.92 -7.28 5.75
C ASP A 55 12.06 -7.86 4.87
N ASP A 56 12.01 -9.16 4.54
CA ASP A 56 13.00 -9.81 3.67
C ASP A 56 13.03 -9.22 2.25
N ALA A 57 11.89 -8.74 1.72
CA ALA A 57 11.84 -8.14 0.39
C ALA A 57 12.65 -6.84 0.29
N PHE A 58 12.95 -6.19 1.42
CA PHE A 58 13.84 -5.03 1.45
C PHE A 58 15.32 -5.42 1.34
N THR A 59 15.66 -6.66 1.71
CA THR A 59 17.03 -7.19 1.56
C THR A 59 17.32 -7.58 0.11
N ASP A 60 16.29 -7.93 -0.66
CA ASP A 60 16.38 -8.27 -2.09
C ASP A 60 16.49 -7.03 -3.01
N LEU A 61 16.39 -5.82 -2.45
CA LEU A 61 16.51 -4.60 -3.24
C LEU A 61 17.91 -4.47 -3.86
N PRO A 62 18.01 -4.07 -5.14
CA PRO A 62 19.30 -3.83 -5.77
C PRO A 62 20.13 -2.80 -4.97
N PRO A 63 21.46 -2.95 -4.86
CA PRO A 63 22.30 -2.00 -4.12
C PRO A 63 22.22 -0.55 -4.60
N SER A 64 21.79 -0.35 -5.85
CA SER A 64 21.54 0.98 -6.44
C SER A 64 20.27 1.66 -5.90
N VAL A 65 19.38 0.92 -5.24
CA VAL A 65 18.12 1.41 -4.67
C VAL A 65 18.31 1.69 -3.18
N ALA A 66 18.48 2.96 -2.83
CA ALA A 66 18.62 3.40 -1.45
C ALA A 66 17.34 4.09 -0.95
N LEU A 67 16.33 3.31 -0.54
CA LEU A 67 15.06 3.84 -0.03
C LEU A 67 15.26 4.80 1.15
N HIS A 68 16.23 4.52 2.03
CA HIS A 68 16.54 5.37 3.18
C HIS A 68 17.11 6.74 2.78
N SER A 69 17.80 6.82 1.65
CA SER A 69 18.40 8.05 1.13
C SER A 69 17.41 8.94 0.38
N LEU A 70 16.19 8.44 0.12
CA LEU A 70 15.16 9.23 -0.54
C LEU A 70 14.74 10.43 0.34
N PRO A 71 14.50 11.60 -0.28
CA PRO A 71 13.82 12.72 0.36
C PRO A 71 12.46 12.33 0.94
N ALA A 72 11.98 13.06 1.95
CA ALA A 72 10.73 12.75 2.65
C ALA A 72 9.51 12.74 1.71
N ASP A 73 9.43 13.68 0.77
CA ASP A 73 8.37 13.74 -0.24
C ASP A 73 8.38 12.50 -1.14
N LYS A 74 9.57 12.03 -1.56
CA LYS A 74 9.71 10.83 -2.37
C LYS A 74 9.37 9.56 -1.61
N LYS A 75 9.75 9.47 -0.33
CA LYS A 75 9.32 8.37 0.55
C LYS A 75 7.81 8.31 0.68
N GLY A 76 7.16 9.48 0.81
CA GLY A 76 5.70 9.57 0.83
C GLY A 76 5.08 9.00 -0.45
N VAL A 77 5.61 9.34 -1.63
CA VAL A 77 5.13 8.79 -2.91
C VAL A 77 5.31 7.27 -2.98
N VAL A 78 6.45 6.74 -2.51
CA VAL A 78 6.68 5.28 -2.47
C VAL A 78 5.63 4.59 -1.61
N LEU A 79 5.34 5.11 -0.42
CA LEU A 79 4.32 4.53 0.47
C LEU A 79 2.92 4.62 -0.15
N LYS A 80 2.57 5.76 -0.73
CA LYS A 80 1.29 5.96 -1.42
C LYS A 80 1.10 5.04 -2.63
N PHE A 81 2.18 4.63 -3.29
CA PHE A 81 2.11 3.72 -4.43
C PHE A 81 1.70 2.29 -4.03
N HIS A 82 1.84 1.92 -2.76
CA HIS A 82 1.44 0.59 -2.28
C HIS A 82 -0.06 0.49 -1.95
N ILE A 83 -0.86 1.53 -2.23
CA ILE A 83 -2.21 1.66 -1.68
C ILE A 83 -3.21 1.96 -2.78
N LEU A 84 -4.31 1.22 -2.77
CA LEU A 84 -5.49 1.46 -3.61
C LEU A 84 -6.55 2.26 -2.84
N HIS A 85 -7.27 3.11 -3.56
CA HIS A 85 -8.37 3.98 -3.05
C HIS A 85 -9.67 3.22 -2.71
N SER A 86 -9.64 1.89 -2.64
CA SER A 86 -10.82 1.08 -2.33
C SER A 86 -10.40 -0.19 -1.63
N TYR A 87 -11.26 -0.71 -0.77
CA TYR A 87 -11.09 -2.03 -0.20
C TYR A 87 -11.41 -3.13 -1.24
N TYR A 88 -10.43 -4.00 -1.48
CA TYR A 88 -10.56 -5.18 -2.29
C TYR A 88 -10.25 -6.41 -1.44
N SER A 89 -11.24 -7.30 -1.31
CA SER A 89 -10.98 -8.65 -0.78
C SER A 89 -10.13 -9.45 -1.77
N LEU A 90 -9.49 -10.54 -1.30
CA LEU A 90 -8.73 -11.43 -2.18
C LEU A 90 -9.58 -11.93 -3.36
N GLY A 91 -10.81 -12.39 -3.11
CA GLY A 91 -11.72 -12.85 -4.18
C GLY A 91 -12.13 -11.74 -5.16
N SER A 92 -12.17 -10.48 -4.71
CA SER A 92 -12.40 -9.33 -5.60
C SER A 92 -11.18 -9.05 -6.48
N LEU A 93 -9.97 -9.19 -5.95
CA LEU A 93 -8.73 -9.07 -6.72
C LEU A 93 -8.58 -10.20 -7.75
N GLU A 94 -9.04 -11.42 -7.43
CA GLU A 94 -9.09 -12.55 -8.37
C GLU A 94 -10.02 -12.31 -9.56
N SER A 95 -11.05 -11.49 -9.37
CA SER A 95 -12.11 -11.25 -10.35
C SER A 95 -12.06 -9.83 -10.93
N VAL A 96 -10.89 -9.19 -10.89
CA VAL A 96 -10.75 -7.79 -11.32
C VAL A 96 -11.05 -7.68 -12.82
N VAL A 97 -12.04 -6.87 -13.19
CA VAL A 97 -12.45 -6.68 -14.59
C VAL A 97 -11.56 -5.65 -15.29
N ASN A 98 -11.20 -4.58 -14.58
CA ASN A 98 -10.20 -3.62 -15.03
C ASN A 98 -8.88 -3.91 -14.31
N PRO A 99 -7.83 -4.38 -15.00
CA PRO A 99 -6.57 -4.71 -14.33
C PRO A 99 -5.79 -3.47 -13.92
N PHE A 100 -5.99 -2.31 -14.55
CA PHE A 100 -5.25 -1.09 -14.25
C PHE A 100 -5.92 -0.33 -13.10
N GLN A 101 -5.30 -0.41 -11.93
CA GLN A 101 -5.79 0.21 -10.70
C GLN A 101 -4.95 1.44 -10.33
N PRO A 102 -5.58 2.61 -10.11
CA PRO A 102 -4.88 3.78 -9.60
C PRO A 102 -4.51 3.60 -8.12
N THR A 103 -3.37 4.16 -7.74
CA THR A 103 -2.90 4.17 -6.35
C THR A 103 -3.08 5.56 -5.74
N LEU A 104 -2.86 5.70 -4.42
CA LEU A 104 -2.80 7.04 -3.80
C LEU A 104 -1.72 7.93 -4.45
N ALA A 105 -0.63 7.34 -4.94
CA ALA A 105 0.40 8.09 -5.67
C ALA A 105 -0.11 8.62 -7.01
N THR A 106 -1.03 7.93 -7.69
CA THR A 106 -1.66 8.43 -8.92
C THR A 106 -2.38 9.75 -8.69
N LYS A 107 -3.11 9.89 -7.57
CA LYS A 107 -3.80 11.14 -7.20
C LYS A 107 -2.81 12.29 -6.97
N ALA A 108 -1.68 12.00 -6.31
CA ALA A 108 -0.66 13.01 -6.00
C ALA A 108 0.19 13.43 -7.22
N MET A 109 0.43 12.50 -8.14
CA MET A 109 1.41 12.69 -9.23
C MET A 109 0.78 12.92 -10.61
N GLY A 110 -0.52 12.64 -10.76
CA GLY A 110 -1.27 12.85 -12.00
C GLY A 110 -1.77 11.54 -12.63
N ALA A 111 -2.87 11.66 -13.37
CA ALA A 111 -3.52 10.54 -14.03
C ALA A 111 -2.57 9.78 -14.98
N GLY A 112 -2.67 8.45 -15.00
CA GLY A 112 -1.84 7.57 -15.84
C GLY A 112 -0.46 7.26 -15.28
N SER A 113 -0.05 7.89 -14.16
CA SER A 113 1.19 7.57 -13.47
C SER A 113 0.93 6.75 -12.21
N PHE A 114 1.91 5.95 -11.79
CA PHE A 114 1.85 5.18 -10.53
C PHE A 114 0.60 4.29 -10.43
N THR A 115 0.18 3.69 -11.54
CA THR A 115 -0.86 2.66 -11.55
C THR A 115 -0.24 1.27 -11.39
N VAL A 116 -1.03 0.31 -10.93
CA VAL A 116 -0.64 -1.11 -10.90
C VAL A 116 -1.56 -1.92 -11.80
N ASN A 117 -1.01 -2.97 -12.40
CA ASN A 117 -1.78 -3.97 -13.13
C ASN A 117 -1.97 -5.19 -12.22
N ILE A 118 -3.22 -5.52 -11.94
CA ILE A 118 -3.60 -6.66 -11.09
C ILE A 118 -4.18 -7.74 -11.98
N SER A 119 -3.66 -8.95 -11.85
CA SER A 119 -4.14 -10.12 -12.59
C SER A 119 -4.01 -11.39 -11.75
N ARG A 120 -4.84 -12.39 -12.03
CA ARG A 120 -4.70 -13.72 -11.46
C ARG A 120 -3.69 -14.52 -12.29
N VAL A 121 -2.69 -15.09 -11.63
CA VAL A 121 -1.73 -16.02 -12.23
C VAL A 121 -1.77 -17.32 -11.44
N ASN A 122 -2.40 -18.34 -12.02
CA ASN A 122 -2.66 -19.62 -11.35
C ASN A 122 -3.42 -19.43 -10.02
N GLU A 123 -2.75 -19.73 -8.90
CA GLU A 123 -3.27 -19.70 -7.54
C GLU A 123 -2.92 -18.41 -6.78
N PHE A 124 -2.25 -17.43 -7.41
CA PHE A 124 -1.84 -16.18 -6.75
C PHE A 124 -2.30 -14.95 -7.54
N ILE A 125 -2.33 -13.81 -6.86
CA ILE A 125 -2.53 -12.51 -7.49
C ILE A 125 -1.17 -11.92 -7.86
N ALA A 126 -0.98 -11.61 -9.14
CA ALA A 126 0.16 -10.87 -9.63
C ALA A 126 -0.15 -9.38 -9.67
N ILE A 127 0.73 -8.59 -9.06
CA ILE A 127 0.73 -7.12 -9.14
C ILE A 127 1.94 -6.71 -9.97
N ASN A 128 1.68 -6.06 -11.10
CA ASN A 128 2.70 -5.67 -12.06
C ASN A 128 2.76 -4.14 -12.19
N THR A 129 3.95 -3.56 -12.11
CA THR A 129 4.19 -2.11 -12.19
C THR A 129 4.66 -1.64 -13.56
N GLY A 130 4.78 -2.56 -14.53
CA GLY A 130 5.46 -2.37 -15.81
C GLY A 130 6.98 -2.52 -15.73
N ILE A 131 7.55 -2.56 -14.52
CA ILE A 131 8.99 -2.73 -14.27
C ILE A 131 9.26 -4.06 -13.57
N ILE A 132 8.47 -4.35 -12.53
CA ILE A 132 8.56 -5.58 -11.74
C ILE A 132 7.18 -6.19 -11.53
N GLN A 133 7.18 -7.48 -11.17
CA GLN A 133 5.98 -8.21 -10.77
C GLN A 133 6.17 -8.75 -9.35
N ALA A 134 5.17 -8.54 -8.50
CA ALA A 134 5.07 -9.10 -7.15
C ALA A 134 3.87 -10.05 -7.07
N SER A 135 3.91 -10.98 -6.11
CA SER A 135 2.82 -11.92 -5.83
C SER A 135 2.19 -11.63 -4.48
N VAL A 136 0.86 -11.69 -4.40
CA VAL A 136 0.08 -11.71 -3.16
C VAL A 136 -0.49 -13.11 -2.97
N THR A 137 -0.28 -13.67 -1.77
CA THR A 137 -0.63 -15.03 -1.36
C THR A 137 -1.49 -15.03 -0.11
#